data_AF-A0A6G9QIG2-F1
#
_entry.id   AF-A0A6G9QIG2-F1
#
_cell.length_a   1.000
_cell.length_b   1.000
_cell.length_c   1.000
_cell.angle_alpha   90.00
_cell.angle_beta   90.00
_cell.angle_gamma   90.00
#
_symmetry.space_group_name_H-M   'P 1'
#
loop_
_entity.id
_entity.type
_entity.pdbx_description
1 polymer ?
#
loop_
_entity_poly.entity_id
_entity_poly.type
_entity_poly.pdbx_seq_one_letter_code
_entity_poly.pdbx_strand_id
1 'polypeptide(L)'
;MAKRSRAETEQTIIQILDEALKQILSIGFEAMSYTTLSNATGISRTGISHHFPKKTEFLIRLDHRIGQFFIDALDFTSITALEKSWNQSMQVTEHKAVLKLFFSLCGNNDDSVTFFKAVNTARELAFEKLGEEGARCINHLIGYSAIMLLQSPPETQAA
;
A
#
# COMPACT_ATOMS: atom_id res chain seq x y z
N MET A 1 -35.47 0.75 -17.09
CA MET A 1 -34.03 0.71 -16.74
C MET A 1 -33.84 -0.41 -15.74
N ALA A 2 -33.06 -1.44 -16.07
CA ALA A 2 -32.83 -2.55 -15.15
C ALA A 2 -32.05 -2.03 -13.93
N LYS A 3 -32.63 -2.21 -12.74
CA LYS A 3 -31.98 -1.95 -11.46
C LYS A 3 -30.78 -2.90 -11.40
N ARG A 4 -29.54 -2.40 -11.48
CA ARG A 4 -28.34 -3.24 -11.32
C ARG A 4 -28.50 -4.11 -10.09
N SER A 5 -28.19 -5.39 -10.21
CA SER A 5 -28.27 -6.28 -9.06
C SER A 5 -27.21 -5.88 -8.03
N ARG A 6 -27.45 -6.20 -6.76
CA ARG A 6 -26.47 -5.95 -5.68
C ARG A 6 -25.11 -6.61 -6.00
N ALA A 7 -25.14 -7.77 -6.64
CA ALA A 7 -23.96 -8.51 -7.06
C ALA A 7 -23.14 -7.78 -8.16
N GLU A 8 -23.81 -7.19 -9.16
CA GLU A 8 -23.13 -6.41 -10.21
C GLU A 8 -22.45 -5.16 -9.66
N THR A 9 -23.08 -4.54 -8.64
CA THR A 9 -22.52 -3.37 -7.97
C THR A 9 -21.27 -3.74 -7.18
N GLU A 10 -21.31 -4.86 -6.48
CA GLU A 10 -20.18 -5.37 -5.69
C GLU A 10 -19.00 -5.78 -6.58
N GLN A 11 -19.26 -6.44 -7.70
CA GLN A 11 -18.24 -6.74 -8.71
C GLN A 11 -17.58 -5.49 -9.27
N THR A 12 -18.37 -4.44 -9.54
CA THR A 12 -17.85 -3.15 -10.00
C THR A 12 -16.90 -2.55 -8.96
N ILE A 13 -17.29 -2.57 -7.68
CA ILE A 13 -16.46 -2.04 -6.58
C ILE A 13 -15.15 -2.83 -6.45
N ILE A 14 -15.20 -4.16 -6.54
CA ILE A 14 -14.01 -5.02 -6.47
C ILE A 14 -13.06 -4.69 -7.63
N GLN A 15 -13.58 -4.59 -8.86
CA GLN A 15 -12.78 -4.25 -10.03
C GLN A 15 -12.08 -2.89 -9.88
N ILE A 16 -12.77 -1.88 -9.34
CA ILE A 16 -12.17 -0.57 -9.06
C ILE A 16 -11.05 -0.70 -8.02
N LEU A 17 -11.28 -1.43 -6.93
CA LEU A 17 -10.30 -1.61 -5.86
C LEU A 17 -9.05 -2.37 -6.31
N ASP A 18 -9.22 -3.39 -7.14
CA ASP A 18 -8.11 -4.18 -7.68
C ASP A 18 -7.21 -3.34 -8.58
N GLU A 19 -7.81 -2.55 -9.48
CA GLU A 19 -7.05 -1.65 -10.33
C GLU A 19 -6.43 -0.48 -9.53
N ALA A 20 -7.13 0.03 -8.51
CA ALA A 20 -6.58 1.04 -7.61
C ALA A 20 -5.35 0.52 -6.85
N LEU A 21 -5.42 -0.70 -6.30
CA LEU A 21 -4.28 -1.32 -5.64
C LEU A 21 -3.09 -1.46 -6.60
N LYS A 22 -3.33 -1.95 -7.82
CA LYS A 22 -2.29 -2.06 -8.85
C LYS A 22 -1.64 -0.71 -9.18
N GLN A 23 -2.44 0.35 -9.35
CA GLN A 23 -1.90 1.68 -9.65
C GLN A 23 -1.14 2.28 -8.46
N ILE A 24 -1.62 2.09 -7.23
CA ILE A 24 -0.93 2.53 -6.01
C ILE A 24 0.46 1.88 -5.91
N LEU A 25 0.57 0.59 -6.20
CA LEU A 25 1.83 -0.15 -6.11
C LEU A 25 2.77 0.07 -7.31
N SER A 26 2.27 0.56 -8.45
CA SER A 26 3.07 0.77 -9.66
C SER A 26 3.43 2.23 -9.89
N ILE A 27 2.43 3.09 -10.11
CA ILE A 27 2.63 4.51 -10.41
C ILE A 27 2.61 5.40 -9.16
N GLY A 28 2.15 4.86 -8.03
CA GLY A 28 2.05 5.57 -6.75
C GLY A 28 0.68 6.20 -6.50
N PHE A 29 0.35 6.38 -5.23
CA PHE A 29 -0.95 6.95 -4.82
C PHE A 29 -1.16 8.36 -5.36
N GLU A 30 -0.15 9.22 -5.35
CA GLU A 30 -0.28 10.60 -5.86
C GLU A 30 -0.61 10.66 -7.35
N ALA A 31 0.03 9.81 -8.17
CA ALA A 31 -0.21 9.75 -9.61
C ALA A 31 -1.55 9.08 -9.98
N MET A 32 -2.06 8.17 -9.14
CA MET A 32 -3.37 7.55 -9.33
C MET A 32 -4.49 8.60 -9.32
N SER A 33 -5.44 8.52 -10.26
CA SER A 33 -6.58 9.43 -10.35
C SER A 33 -7.84 8.72 -10.84
N TYR A 34 -9.00 9.37 -10.68
CA TYR A 34 -10.25 8.89 -11.27
C TYR A 34 -10.15 8.70 -12.79
N THR A 35 -9.33 9.50 -13.48
CA THR A 35 -9.11 9.37 -14.93
C THR A 35 -8.29 8.13 -15.25
N THR A 36 -7.20 7.87 -14.53
CA THR A 36 -6.36 6.68 -14.76
C THR A 36 -7.13 5.40 -14.44
N LEU A 37 -7.94 5.39 -13.37
CA LEU A 37 -8.83 4.28 -13.04
C LEU A 37 -9.93 4.07 -14.10
N SER A 38 -10.52 5.17 -14.59
CA SER A 38 -11.57 5.10 -15.61
C SER A 38 -11.05 4.49 -16.92
N ASN A 39 -9.86 4.93 -17.35
CA ASN A 39 -9.22 4.41 -18.55
C ASN A 39 -8.86 2.92 -18.42
N ALA A 40 -8.40 2.49 -17.24
CA ALA A 40 -7.97 1.10 -17.02
C ALA A 40 -9.12 0.12 -16.79
N THR A 41 -10.20 0.55 -16.11
CA THR A 41 -11.35 -0.32 -15.79
C THR A 41 -12.47 -0.27 -16.82
N GLY A 42 -12.53 0.77 -17.65
CA GLY A 42 -13.67 1.08 -18.52
C GLY A 42 -14.89 1.66 -17.78
N ILE A 43 -14.80 1.85 -16.46
CA ILE A 43 -15.88 2.45 -15.65
C ILE A 43 -15.75 3.97 -15.76
N SER A 44 -16.86 4.69 -15.94
CA SER A 44 -16.80 6.15 -16.07
C SER A 44 -16.25 6.80 -14.79
N ARG A 45 -15.57 7.96 -14.95
CA ARG A 45 -15.11 8.78 -13.82
C ARG A 45 -16.22 9.05 -12.80
N THR A 46 -17.43 9.35 -13.28
CA THR A 46 -18.62 9.59 -12.45
C THR A 46 -19.10 8.32 -11.73
N GLY A 47 -19.00 7.15 -12.37
CA GLY A 47 -19.32 5.86 -11.75
C GLY A 47 -18.33 5.52 -10.63
N ILE A 48 -17.04 5.80 -10.83
CA ILE A 48 -16.03 5.61 -9.80
C ILE A 48 -16.26 6.59 -8.63
N SER A 49 -16.48 7.87 -8.91
CA SER A 49 -16.72 8.87 -7.85
C SER A 49 -18.01 8.64 -7.06
N HIS A 50 -18.99 7.93 -7.66
CA HIS A 50 -20.20 7.54 -6.95
C HIS A 50 -19.90 6.52 -5.83
N HIS A 51 -18.97 5.59 -6.07
CA HIS A 51 -18.56 4.59 -5.09
C HIS A 51 -17.46 5.06 -4.14
N PHE A 52 -16.61 5.99 -4.61
CA PHE A 52 -15.48 6.55 -3.89
C PHE A 52 -15.46 8.07 -4.05
N PRO A 53 -16.23 8.85 -3.27
CA PRO A 53 -16.30 10.29 -3.42
C PRO A 53 -14.96 11.01 -3.16
N LYS A 54 -14.08 10.41 -2.36
CA LYS A 54 -12.75 10.93 -2.06
C LYS A 54 -11.66 9.92 -2.43
N LYS A 55 -10.53 10.41 -2.94
CA LYS A 55 -9.37 9.58 -3.29
C LYS A 55 -8.80 8.82 -2.08
N THR A 56 -8.90 9.39 -0.88
CA THR A 56 -8.46 8.75 0.37
C THR A 56 -9.29 7.51 0.75
N GLU A 57 -10.53 7.39 0.26
CA GLU A 57 -11.35 6.19 0.54
C GLU A 57 -10.79 4.92 -0.09
N PHE A 58 -10.03 5.03 -1.19
CA PHE A 58 -9.30 3.89 -1.73
C PHE A 58 -8.31 3.33 -0.71
N LEU A 59 -7.55 4.21 -0.05
CA LEU A 59 -6.59 3.79 0.99
C LEU A 59 -7.30 3.15 2.18
N ILE A 60 -8.42 3.73 2.64
CA ILE A 60 -9.21 3.17 3.75
C ILE A 60 -9.69 1.75 3.42
N ARG A 61 -10.17 1.52 2.19
CA ARG A 61 -10.71 0.22 1.75
C ARG A 61 -9.60 -0.79 1.42
N LEU A 62 -8.42 -0.32 1.05
CA LEU A 62 -7.27 -1.15 0.71
C LEU A 62 -6.28 -1.36 1.85
N ASP A 63 -6.41 -0.65 2.98
CA ASP A 63 -5.45 -0.69 4.10
C ASP A 63 -5.10 -2.12 4.52
N HIS A 64 -6.11 -2.94 4.82
CA HIS A 64 -5.89 -4.34 5.18
C HIS A 64 -5.18 -5.14 4.08
N ARG A 65 -5.54 -4.92 2.80
CA ARG A 65 -4.94 -5.65 1.68
C ARG A 65 -3.48 -5.26 1.46
N ILE A 66 -3.18 -3.97 1.57
CA ILE A 66 -1.81 -3.45 1.45
C ILE A 66 -0.97 -3.91 2.65
N GLY A 67 -1.54 -3.88 3.85
CA GLY A 67 -0.90 -4.39 5.06
C GLY A 67 -0.59 -5.87 4.99
N GLN A 68 -1.56 -6.69 4.59
CA GLN A 68 -1.34 -8.13 4.42
C GLN A 68 -0.27 -8.41 3.36
N PHE A 69 -0.35 -7.75 2.21
CA PHE A 69 0.66 -7.87 1.15
C PHE A 69 2.07 -7.57 1.65
N PHE A 70 2.22 -6.56 2.50
CA PHE A 70 3.52 -6.22 3.10
C PHE A 70 3.99 -7.23 4.15
N ILE A 71 3.09 -7.66 5.03
CA ILE A 71 3.39 -8.60 6.12
C ILE A 71 3.73 -9.99 5.58
N ASP A 72 3.05 -10.44 4.53
CA ASP A 72 3.29 -11.75 3.89
C ASP A 72 4.71 -11.89 3.31
N ALA A 73 5.38 -10.76 3.05
CA ALA A 73 6.75 -10.73 2.59
C ALA A 73 7.80 -10.81 3.73
N LEU A 74 7.37 -10.80 4.99
CA LEU A 74 8.24 -10.75 6.16
C LEU A 74 8.25 -12.07 6.93
N ASP A 75 9.44 -12.47 7.37
CA ASP A 75 9.68 -13.67 8.15
C ASP A 75 9.92 -13.32 9.63
N PHE A 76 8.95 -13.64 10.48
CA PHE A 76 8.99 -13.35 11.92
C PHE A 76 9.54 -14.51 12.76
N THR A 77 10.22 -15.50 12.16
CA THR A 77 10.78 -16.66 12.90
C THR A 77 12.00 -16.31 13.75
N SER A 78 12.80 -15.31 13.32
CA SER A 78 13.97 -14.81 14.05
C SER A 78 14.33 -13.40 13.57
N ILE A 79 15.14 -12.67 14.34
CA ILE A 79 15.63 -11.33 13.95
C ILE A 79 16.38 -11.39 12.61
N THR A 80 17.28 -12.36 12.44
CA THR A 80 18.06 -12.51 11.20
C THR A 80 17.17 -12.87 10.00
N ALA A 81 16.13 -13.69 10.21
CA ALA A 81 15.17 -14.00 9.15
C ALA A 81 14.33 -12.76 8.77
N LEU A 82 13.94 -11.94 9.76
CA LEU A 82 13.22 -10.70 9.54
C LEU A 82 14.04 -9.70 8.72
N GLU A 83 15.30 -9.48 9.10
CA GLU A 83 16.21 -8.59 8.35
C GLU A 83 16.44 -9.09 6.93
N LYS A 84 16.63 -10.40 6.75
CA LYS A 84 16.84 -10.99 5.44
C LYS A 84 15.60 -10.87 4.54
N SER A 85 14.44 -11.23 5.05
CA SER A 85 13.16 -11.14 4.32
C SER A 85 12.79 -9.69 3.99
N TRP A 86 13.05 -8.75 4.90
CA TRP A 86 12.90 -7.32 4.63
C TRP A 86 13.84 -6.84 3.51
N ASN A 87 15.12 -7.19 3.57
CA ASN A 87 16.07 -6.80 2.51
C ASN A 87 15.70 -7.38 1.14
N GLN A 88 15.11 -8.58 1.12
CA GLN A 88 14.58 -9.21 -0.09
C GLN A 88 13.32 -8.49 -0.59
N SER A 89 12.39 -8.13 0.29
CA SER A 89 11.20 -7.37 -0.08
C SER A 89 11.58 -6.01 -0.65
N MET A 90 12.63 -5.38 -0.12
CA MET A 90 13.21 -4.14 -0.64
C MET A 90 13.85 -4.27 -2.02
N GLN A 91 13.95 -5.45 -2.63
CA GLN A 91 14.33 -5.60 -4.05
C GLN A 91 13.12 -5.61 -4.99
N VAL A 92 11.91 -5.76 -4.44
CA VAL A 92 10.65 -5.84 -5.19
C VAL A 92 9.99 -4.47 -5.25
N THR A 93 9.66 -4.01 -6.45
CA THR A 93 9.12 -2.66 -6.69
C THR A 93 7.82 -2.40 -5.93
N GLU A 94 6.93 -3.37 -5.89
CA GLU A 94 5.63 -3.27 -5.22
C GLU A 94 5.79 -3.13 -3.70
N HIS A 95 6.71 -3.88 -3.07
CA HIS A 95 6.98 -3.74 -1.63
C HIS A 95 7.66 -2.39 -1.32
N LYS A 96 8.57 -1.91 -2.17
CA LYS A 96 9.09 -0.54 -2.06
C LYS A 96 7.97 0.49 -2.14
N ALA A 97 6.98 0.27 -3.00
CA ALA A 97 5.86 1.20 -3.17
C ALA A 97 4.99 1.32 -1.91
N VAL A 98 4.82 0.22 -1.15
CA VAL A 98 4.17 0.24 0.18
C VAL A 98 4.90 1.18 1.14
N LEU A 99 6.24 1.10 1.21
CA LEU A 99 7.02 1.98 2.09
C LEU A 99 7.07 3.42 1.59
N LYS A 100 7.16 3.64 0.28
CA LYS A 100 7.03 4.98 -0.33
C LYS A 100 5.67 5.60 0.02
N LEU A 101 4.59 4.81 -0.06
CA LEU A 101 3.26 5.23 0.35
C LEU A 101 3.24 5.61 1.84
N PHE A 102 3.76 4.75 2.71
CA PHE A 102 3.87 5.05 4.14
C PHE A 102 4.57 6.39 4.41
N PHE A 103 5.76 6.61 3.83
CA PHE A 103 6.48 7.87 4.02
C PHE A 103 5.76 9.08 3.42
N SER A 104 5.11 8.92 2.27
CA SER A 104 4.26 9.98 1.68
C SER A 104 3.11 10.36 2.60
N LEU A 105 2.52 9.39 3.30
CA LEU A 105 1.44 9.63 4.27
C LEU A 105 1.97 10.30 5.54
N CYS A 106 3.16 9.94 6.03
CA CYS A 106 3.79 10.63 7.17
C CYS A 106 4.04 12.12 6.90
N GLY A 107 4.30 12.52 5.65
CA GLY A 107 4.51 13.91 5.26
C GLY A 107 3.23 14.73 5.06
N ASN A 108 2.07 14.08 4.99
CA ASN A 108 0.78 14.74 4.78
C ASN A 108 0.05 14.91 6.13
N ASN A 109 -0.13 16.14 6.58
CA ASN A 109 -0.82 16.50 7.84
C ASN A 109 -2.36 16.39 7.77
N ASP A 110 -2.91 15.54 6.90
CA ASP A 110 -4.35 15.34 6.86
C ASP A 110 -4.71 14.24 7.87
N ASP A 111 -5.26 14.65 9.03
CA ASP A 111 -5.70 13.77 10.12
C ASP A 111 -6.64 12.64 9.64
N SER A 112 -7.22 12.76 8.44
CA SER A 112 -8.05 11.73 7.83
C SER A 112 -7.31 10.47 7.35
N VAL A 113 -5.96 10.51 7.26
CA VAL A 113 -5.14 9.36 6.82
C VAL A 113 -4.34 8.73 7.97
N THR A 114 -4.92 8.71 9.17
CA THR A 114 -4.39 8.00 10.35
C THR A 114 -4.39 6.46 10.22
N PHE A 115 -4.69 5.92 9.04
CA PHE A 115 -5.14 4.54 8.88
C PHE A 115 -4.14 3.59 8.22
N PHE A 116 -2.96 4.02 7.75
CA PHE A 116 -2.00 3.06 7.17
C PHE A 116 -1.35 2.21 8.26
N LYS A 117 -2.04 1.13 8.65
CA LYS A 117 -1.67 0.30 9.81
C LYS A 117 -0.62 -0.74 9.48
N ALA A 118 -0.38 -1.02 8.20
CA ALA A 118 0.57 -2.03 7.72
C ALA A 118 1.89 -2.08 8.51
N VAL A 119 2.55 -0.92 8.66
CA VAL A 119 3.84 -0.81 9.34
C VAL A 119 3.70 -1.01 10.85
N ASN A 120 2.63 -0.47 11.47
CA ASN A 120 2.38 -0.67 12.88
C ASN A 120 2.01 -2.13 13.20
N THR A 121 1.22 -2.79 12.34
CA THR A 121 0.88 -4.20 12.46
C THR A 121 2.11 -5.09 12.30
N ALA A 122 3.02 -4.79 11.35
CA ALA A 122 4.29 -5.50 11.25
C ALA A 122 5.14 -5.36 12.52
N ARG A 123 5.17 -4.16 13.12
CA ARG A 123 5.86 -3.89 14.39
C ARG A 123 5.23 -4.64 15.57
N GLU A 124 3.91 -4.67 15.65
CA GLU A 124 3.16 -5.41 16.68
C GLU A 124 3.40 -6.92 16.54
N LEU A 125 3.35 -7.45 15.33
CA LEU A 125 3.63 -8.87 15.07
C LEU A 125 5.08 -9.23 15.41
N ALA A 126 6.04 -8.37 15.10
CA ALA A 126 7.43 -8.56 15.50
C ALA A 126 7.59 -8.52 17.03
N PHE A 127 6.86 -7.66 17.73
CA PHE A 127 6.85 -7.64 19.20
C PHE A 127 6.28 -8.93 19.78
N GLU A 128 5.14 -9.40 19.26
CA GLU A 128 4.50 -10.64 19.72
C GLU A 128 5.38 -11.88 19.50
N LYS A 129 6.12 -11.93 18.38
CA LYS A 129 6.93 -13.12 18.01
C LYS A 129 8.36 -13.08 18.53
N LEU A 130 8.97 -11.90 18.59
CA LEU A 130 10.41 -11.72 18.81
C LEU A 130 10.71 -10.77 19.98
N GLY A 131 9.68 -10.28 20.69
CA GLY A 131 9.82 -9.37 21.83
C GLY A 131 10.24 -7.95 21.43
N GLU A 132 10.77 -7.20 22.41
CA GLU A 132 11.24 -5.82 22.20
C GLU A 132 12.27 -5.70 21.08
N GLU A 133 13.15 -6.69 20.96
CA GLU A 133 14.18 -6.72 19.92
C GLU A 133 13.57 -6.82 18.51
N GLY A 134 12.47 -7.54 18.34
CA GLY A 134 11.72 -7.57 17.08
C GLY A 134 11.15 -6.20 16.69
N ALA A 135 10.51 -5.52 17.65
CA ALA A 135 9.97 -4.18 17.42
C ALA A 135 11.08 -3.16 17.10
N ARG A 136 12.23 -3.25 17.79
CA ARG A 136 13.41 -2.42 17.50
C ARG A 136 13.98 -2.70 16.12
N CYS A 137 14.05 -3.96 15.71
CA CYS A 137 14.49 -4.37 14.38
C CYS A 137 13.61 -3.74 13.29
N ILE A 138 12.27 -3.80 13.42
CA ILE A 138 11.35 -3.14 12.48
C ILE A 138 11.61 -1.64 12.40
N ASN A 139 11.73 -0.96 13.54
CA ASN A 139 12.02 0.49 13.56
C ASN A 139 13.35 0.82 12.85
N HIS A 140 14.38 0.01 13.08
CA HIS A 140 15.68 0.15 12.40
C HIS A 140 15.55 -0.05 10.88
N LEU A 141 14.85 -1.11 10.46
CA LEU A 141 14.64 -1.43 9.04
C LEU A 141 13.82 -0.35 8.32
N ILE A 142 12.81 0.25 8.96
CA ILE A 142 12.07 1.39 8.42
C ILE A 142 13.02 2.58 8.20
N GLY A 143 13.84 2.92 9.19
CA GLY A 143 14.82 4.01 9.07
C GLY A 143 15.85 3.74 7.98
N TYR A 144 16.37 2.52 7.90
CA TYR A 144 17.29 2.09 6.85
C TYR A 144 16.65 2.17 5.46
N SER A 145 15.39 1.77 5.34
CA SER A 145 14.62 1.83 4.09
C SER A 145 14.44 3.26 3.61
N ALA A 146 14.22 4.23 4.50
CA ALA A 146 14.13 5.64 4.14
C ALA A 146 15.42 6.15 3.49
N ILE A 147 16.58 5.77 4.05
CA ILE A 147 17.90 6.13 3.50
C ILE A 147 18.10 5.48 2.13
N MET A 148 17.82 4.17 1.99
CA MET A 148 17.95 3.45 0.72
C MET A 148 17.06 4.03 -0.38
N LEU A 149 15.81 4.38 -0.06
CA LEU A 149 14.87 4.94 -1.01
C LEU A 149 15.30 6.33 -1.49
N LEU A 150 15.93 7.13 -0.63
CA LEU A 150 16.47 8.44 -1.00
C LEU A 150 17.72 8.33 -1.88
N GLN A 151 18.56 7.32 -1.64
CA GLN A 151 19.79 7.08 -2.40
C GLN A 151 19.55 6.38 -3.75
N SER A 152 18.38 5.77 -3.94
CA SER A 152 18.03 5.09 -5.19
C SER A 152 17.85 6.14 -6.29
N PRO A 153 18.60 6.07 -7.40
CA PRO A 153 18.36 6.97 -8.54
C PRO A 153 16.92 6.79 -9.03
N PRO A 154 16.26 7.85 -9.55
CA PRO A 154 14.93 7.71 -10.13
C PRO A 154 15.00 6.62 -11.20
N GLU A 155 14.22 5.56 -11.03
CA GLU A 155 14.06 4.50 -12.01
C GLU A 155 13.74 5.19 -13.34
N THR A 156 14.70 5.12 -14.27
CA THR A 156 14.58 5.76 -15.57
C THR A 156 13.32 5.16 -16.21
N GLN A 157 12.30 6.00 -16.41
CA GLN A 157 11.12 5.61 -17.19
C GLN A 157 11.64 5.19 -18.56
N ALA A 158 11.68 3.88 -18.80
CA ALA A 158 11.95 3.34 -20.11
C ALA A 158 10.83 3.85 -21.03
N ALA A 159 11.22 4.73 -21.94
CA ALA A 159 10.39 5.25 -23.03
C ALA A 159 10.04 4.14 -24.03
#